data_AF-A0A967VPY0-F1
#
_entry.id   AF-A0A967VPY0-F1
#
_cell.length_a   1.000
_cell.length_b   1.000
_cell.length_c   1.000
_cell.angle_alpha   90.00
_cell.angle_beta   90.00
_cell.angle_gamma   90.00
#
_symmetry.space_group_name_H-M   'P 1'
#
loop_
_entity.id
_entity.type
_entity.pdbx_description
1 polymer ?
#
loop_
_entity_poly.entity_id
_entity_poly.type
_entity_poly.pdbx_seq_one_letter_code
_entity_poly.pdbx_strand_id
1 'polypeptide(L)'
;MRNARHRFLANHGHRLSPHFRAVLDRAEREAPARSARLAASAPPCLLHGDFRLDNLFFTPEGNVRALIDWQLTSIGPAVTEVAYFLCGSLAPEVSEEEVDALLARYHAALVAGGVRDYPWEQMLADYDEALLLLVGRMSTLELIDFGDDRGLELVDVWLRRLDARVRRIPT
;
A
#
# COMPACT_ATOMS: atom_id res chain seq x y z
N MET A 1 -1.96 20.79 -2.61
CA MET A 1 -1.36 19.63 -3.30
C MET A 1 0.08 19.89 -3.78
N ARG A 2 0.36 20.89 -4.64
CA ARG A 2 1.72 21.18 -5.15
C ARG A 2 2.82 21.38 -4.08
N ASN A 3 2.45 21.94 -2.92
CA ASN A 3 3.38 22.26 -1.83
C ASN A 3 3.83 21.02 -1.02
N ALA A 4 2.96 20.02 -0.84
CA ALA A 4 3.26 18.80 -0.10
C ALA A 4 4.28 17.92 -0.84
N ARG A 5 4.05 17.67 -2.13
CA ARG A 5 4.98 16.95 -3.01
C ARG A 5 6.36 17.60 -3.04
N HIS A 6 6.41 18.92 -3.18
CA HIS A 6 7.67 19.65 -3.22
C HIS A 6 8.48 19.45 -1.94
N ARG A 7 7.82 19.55 -0.77
CA ARG A 7 8.43 19.23 0.53
C ARG A 7 8.89 17.76 0.62
N PHE A 8 8.06 16.81 0.22
CA PHE A 8 8.40 15.39 0.22
C PHE A 8 9.67 15.11 -0.59
N LEU A 9 9.75 15.65 -1.82
CA LEU A 9 10.94 15.47 -2.66
C LEU A 9 12.17 16.23 -2.15
N ALA A 10 11.98 17.42 -1.55
CA ALA A 10 13.08 18.15 -0.94
C ALA A 10 13.69 17.35 0.24
N ASN A 11 12.85 16.74 1.07
CA ASN A 11 13.28 16.04 2.27
C ASN A 11 13.77 14.61 1.99
N HIS A 12 13.10 13.89 1.07
CA HIS A 12 13.29 12.45 0.89
C HIS A 12 13.64 12.05 -0.53
N GLY A 13 13.56 12.96 -1.50
CA GLY A 13 13.79 12.65 -2.91
C GLY A 13 15.14 11.98 -3.15
N HIS A 14 16.20 12.40 -2.46
CA HIS A 14 17.54 11.82 -2.59
C HIS A 14 17.60 10.32 -2.25
N ARG A 15 16.60 9.78 -1.54
CA ARG A 15 16.48 8.36 -1.18
C ARG A 15 15.70 7.53 -2.20
N LEU A 16 14.97 8.18 -3.12
CA LEU A 16 14.11 7.51 -4.08
C LEU A 16 14.93 7.05 -5.30
N SER A 17 14.78 5.77 -5.67
CA SER A 17 15.36 5.25 -6.90
C SER A 17 14.81 5.96 -8.14
N PRO A 18 15.52 5.94 -9.29
CA PRO A 18 14.99 6.46 -10.54
C PRO A 18 13.66 5.82 -10.94
N HIS A 19 13.52 4.52 -10.70
CA HIS A 19 12.28 3.76 -10.93
C HIS A 19 11.13 4.29 -10.08
N PHE A 20 11.35 4.42 -8.77
CA PHE A 20 10.35 4.93 -7.83
C PHE A 20 9.86 6.32 -8.24
N ARG A 21 10.78 7.20 -8.63
CA ARG A 21 10.45 8.56 -9.08
C ARG A 21 9.56 8.54 -10.33
N ALA A 22 9.85 7.67 -11.30
CA ALA A 22 9.04 7.52 -12.50
C ALA A 22 7.63 6.98 -12.18
N VAL A 23 7.53 5.99 -11.29
CA VAL A 23 6.26 5.45 -10.78
C VAL A 23 5.46 6.53 -10.05
N LEU A 24 6.10 7.31 -9.17
CA LEU A 24 5.48 8.41 -8.44
C LEU A 24 4.93 9.48 -9.41
N ASP A 25 5.73 9.91 -10.38
CA ASP A 25 5.29 10.90 -11.36
C ASP A 25 4.12 10.37 -12.21
N ARG A 26 4.08 9.08 -12.54
CA ARG A 26 2.94 8.44 -13.22
C ARG A 26 1.69 8.42 -12.33
N ALA A 27 1.84 8.02 -11.07
CA ALA A 27 0.74 7.95 -10.11
C ALA A 27 0.04 9.30 -10.00
N GLU A 28 0.80 10.39 -9.86
CA GLU A 28 0.24 11.73 -9.66
C GLU A 28 -0.48 12.27 -10.89
N ARG A 29 0.01 12.00 -12.11
CA ARG A 29 -0.64 12.47 -13.34
C ARG A 29 -2.01 11.84 -13.57
N GLU A 30 -2.19 10.60 -13.13
CA GLU A 30 -3.32 9.76 -13.53
C GLU A 30 -4.23 9.37 -12.35
N ALA A 31 -3.93 9.85 -11.14
CA ALA A 31 -4.58 9.42 -9.89
C ALA A 31 -6.12 9.45 -9.92
N PRO A 32 -6.80 10.53 -10.34
CA PRO A 32 -8.27 10.56 -10.30
C PRO A 32 -8.91 9.49 -11.20
N ALA A 33 -8.42 9.34 -12.43
CA ALA A 33 -8.94 8.37 -13.38
C ALA A 33 -8.65 6.94 -12.94
N ARG A 34 -7.45 6.67 -12.41
CA ARG A 34 -7.06 5.35 -11.89
C ARG A 34 -7.83 4.97 -10.64
N SER A 35 -8.02 5.91 -9.71
CA SER A 35 -8.84 5.68 -8.51
C SER A 35 -10.28 5.32 -8.85
N ALA A 36 -10.88 5.99 -9.85
CA ALA A 36 -12.22 5.67 -10.31
C ALA A 36 -12.30 4.28 -10.96
N ARG A 37 -11.29 3.90 -11.76
CA ARG A 37 -11.21 2.56 -12.36
C ARG A 37 -11.09 1.48 -11.30
N LEU A 38 -10.19 1.66 -10.33
CA LEU A 38 -9.99 0.70 -9.24
C LEU A 38 -11.27 0.52 -8.41
N ALA A 39 -12.00 1.61 -8.14
CA ALA A 39 -13.28 1.55 -7.45
C ALA A 39 -14.37 0.81 -8.25
N ALA A 40 -14.23 0.71 -9.57
CA ALA A 40 -15.16 -0.01 -10.44
C ALA A 40 -14.75 -1.47 -10.70
N SER A 41 -13.45 -1.80 -10.66
CA SER A 41 -12.93 -3.14 -10.97
C SER A 41 -12.80 -4.04 -9.74
N ALA A 42 -12.48 -3.48 -8.58
CA ALA A 42 -12.25 -4.26 -7.36
C ALA A 42 -13.51 -4.32 -6.46
N PRO A 43 -13.73 -5.45 -5.75
CA PRO A 43 -14.81 -5.58 -4.79
C PRO A 43 -14.74 -4.51 -3.69
N PRO A 44 -15.86 -3.87 -3.30
CA PRO A 44 -15.86 -2.96 -2.18
C PRO A 44 -15.72 -3.72 -0.86
N CYS A 45 -14.98 -3.15 0.08
CA CYS A 45 -14.77 -3.67 1.43
C CYS A 45 -14.79 -2.53 2.45
N LEU A 46 -15.09 -2.86 3.70
CA LEU A 46 -14.78 -2.00 4.84
C LEU A 46 -13.27 -2.00 5.04
N LEU A 47 -12.64 -0.87 4.81
CA LEU A 47 -11.22 -0.66 5.01
C LEU A 47 -11.02 -0.06 6.39
N HIS A 48 -10.07 -0.58 7.16
CA HIS A 48 -9.56 0.02 8.39
C HIS A 48 -8.91 1.39 8.12
N GLY A 49 -8.20 1.51 7.00
CA GLY A 49 -7.56 2.77 6.57
C GLY A 49 -6.17 3.01 7.14
N ASP A 50 -5.82 2.40 8.28
CA ASP A 50 -4.45 2.27 8.80
C ASP A 50 -4.10 0.84 9.24
N PHE A 51 -4.33 -0.14 8.35
CA PHE A 51 -4.08 -1.55 8.67
C PHE A 51 -2.58 -1.87 8.66
N ARG A 52 -1.93 -1.75 9.82
CA ARG A 52 -0.49 -2.00 10.02
C ARG A 52 -0.22 -2.88 11.22
N LEU A 53 0.95 -3.53 11.26
CA LEU A 53 1.34 -4.44 12.34
C LEU A 53 1.26 -3.80 13.73
N ASP A 54 1.57 -2.51 13.87
CA ASP A 54 1.50 -1.79 15.15
C ASP A 54 0.07 -1.68 15.72
N ASN A 55 -0.95 -1.81 14.87
CA ASN A 55 -2.36 -1.80 15.27
C ASN A 55 -2.91 -3.21 15.53
N LEU A 56 -2.09 -4.26 15.35
CA LEU A 56 -2.46 -5.66 15.56
C LEU A 56 -1.89 -6.20 16.86
N PHE A 57 -2.76 -6.82 17.66
CA PHE A 57 -2.36 -7.61 18.82
C PHE A 57 -2.47 -9.09 18.49
N PHE A 58 -1.48 -9.87 18.93
CA PHE A 58 -1.42 -11.31 18.68
C PHE A 58 -1.57 -12.09 19.98
N THR A 59 -2.15 -13.29 19.91
CA THR A 59 -2.11 -14.27 21.00
C THR A 59 -0.72 -14.93 21.05
N PRO A 60 -0.34 -15.61 22.15
CA PRO A 60 0.91 -16.36 22.22
C PRO A 60 1.08 -17.40 21.11
N GLU A 61 -0.02 -17.92 20.57
CA GLU A 61 -0.06 -18.90 19.47
C GLU A 61 0.09 -18.24 18.08
N GLY A 62 0.19 -16.91 18.01
CA GLY A 62 0.38 -16.17 16.77
C GLY A 62 -0.90 -15.78 16.03
N ASN A 63 -2.09 -15.97 16.64
CA ASN A 63 -3.35 -15.56 16.04
C ASN A 63 -3.62 -14.07 16.30
N VAL A 64 -4.27 -13.37 15.36
CA VAL A 64 -4.71 -11.99 15.60
C VAL A 64 -5.80 -11.98 16.68
N ARG A 65 -5.54 -11.28 17.78
CA ARG A 65 -6.42 -11.14 18.95
C ARG A 65 -7.27 -9.88 18.91
N ALA A 66 -6.73 -8.79 18.38
CA ALA A 66 -7.41 -7.52 18.25
C ALA A 66 -6.78 -6.66 17.15
N LEU A 67 -7.61 -5.81 16.54
CA LEU A 67 -7.22 -4.70 15.67
C LEU A 67 -7.78 -3.41 16.29
N ILE A 68 -6.91 -2.42 16.48
CA ILE A 68 -7.25 -1.13 17.09
C ILE A 68 -7.09 0.02 16.09
N ASP A 69 -7.54 1.21 16.49
CA ASP A 69 -7.38 2.47 15.75
C ASP A 69 -8.16 2.58 14.43
N TRP A 70 -9.48 2.39 14.54
CA TRP A 70 -10.44 2.43 13.42
C TRP A 70 -10.79 3.85 12.95
N GLN A 71 -10.01 4.88 13.29
CA GLN A 71 -10.38 6.28 13.04
C GLN A 71 -10.40 6.67 11.54
N LEU A 72 -9.70 5.91 10.68
CA LEU A 72 -9.61 6.14 9.23
C LEU A 72 -10.54 5.22 8.42
N THR A 73 -11.50 4.58 9.08
CA THR A 73 -12.38 3.60 8.45
C THR A 73 -13.13 4.19 7.26
N SER A 74 -13.17 3.46 6.14
CA SER A 74 -13.88 3.87 4.94
C SER A 74 -14.39 2.66 4.14
N ILE A 75 -15.24 2.91 3.14
CA ILE A 75 -15.58 1.89 2.14
C ILE A 75 -14.73 2.16 0.90
N GLY A 76 -14.07 1.12 0.38
CA GLY A 76 -13.24 1.25 -0.81
C GLY A 76 -12.82 -0.09 -1.39
N PRO A 77 -11.95 -0.09 -2.41
CA PRO A 77 -11.49 -1.30 -3.07
C PRO A 77 -10.75 -2.22 -2.09
N ALA A 78 -11.15 -3.48 -2.00
CA ALA A 78 -10.58 -4.47 -1.08
C ALA A 78 -9.05 -4.61 -1.22
N VAL A 79 -8.53 -4.46 -2.44
CA VAL A 79 -7.09 -4.58 -2.71
C VAL A 79 -6.25 -3.42 -2.14
N THR A 80 -6.88 -2.27 -1.83
CA THR A 80 -6.16 -1.10 -1.30
C THR A 80 -5.54 -1.40 0.06
N GLU A 81 -6.25 -2.13 0.92
CA GLU A 81 -5.77 -2.44 2.27
C GLU A 81 -4.68 -3.52 2.26
N VAL A 82 -4.80 -4.56 1.43
CA VAL A 82 -3.72 -5.57 1.30
C VAL A 82 -2.45 -4.96 0.67
N ALA A 83 -2.60 -4.04 -0.29
CA ALA A 83 -1.46 -3.30 -0.86
C ALA A 83 -0.75 -2.46 0.21
N TYR A 84 -1.52 -1.71 1.01
CA TYR A 84 -0.97 -0.96 2.14
C TYR A 84 -0.27 -1.86 3.15
N PHE A 85 -0.93 -2.94 3.58
CA PHE A 85 -0.41 -3.85 4.60
C PHE A 85 0.89 -4.53 4.17
N LEU A 86 0.93 -5.15 2.99
CA LEU A 86 2.13 -5.85 2.51
C LEU A 86 3.29 -4.87 2.30
N CYS A 87 2.99 -3.69 1.77
CA CYS A 87 3.99 -2.66 1.54
C CYS A 87 4.57 -2.09 2.84
N GLY A 88 3.73 -1.85 3.84
CA GLY A 88 4.16 -1.35 5.15
C GLY A 88 4.87 -2.40 6.00
N SER A 89 4.60 -3.70 5.78
CA SER A 89 4.96 -4.76 6.73
C SER A 89 6.08 -5.69 6.27
N LEU A 90 6.17 -5.99 4.97
CA LEU A 90 7.16 -6.94 4.46
C LEU A 90 8.56 -6.33 4.42
N ALA A 91 9.58 -7.14 4.63
CA ALA A 91 10.96 -6.73 4.42
C ALA A 91 11.22 -6.54 2.91
N PRO A 92 12.11 -5.60 2.50
CA PRO A 92 12.45 -5.40 1.10
C PRO A 92 12.93 -6.66 0.36
N GLU A 93 13.54 -7.60 1.10
CA GLU A 93 14.16 -8.83 0.59
C GLU A 93 13.15 -9.94 0.29
N VAL A 94 11.89 -9.79 0.72
CA VAL A 94 10.82 -10.75 0.40
C VAL A 94 10.64 -10.81 -1.11
N SER A 95 10.68 -12.01 -1.66
CA SER A 95 10.59 -12.24 -3.11
C SER A 95 9.19 -11.94 -3.66
N GLU A 96 9.09 -11.61 -4.95
CA GLU A 96 7.77 -11.46 -5.59
C GLU A 96 6.95 -12.76 -5.52
N GLU A 97 7.60 -13.92 -5.56
CA GLU A 97 6.91 -15.21 -5.43
C GLU A 97 6.23 -15.36 -4.05
N GLU A 98 6.90 -14.95 -2.98
CA GLU A 98 6.31 -14.93 -1.63
C GLU A 98 5.19 -13.90 -1.50
N VAL A 99 5.34 -12.73 -2.14
CA VAL A 99 4.27 -11.71 -2.21
C VAL A 99 3.05 -12.26 -2.94
N ASP A 100 3.25 -12.86 -4.11
CA ASP A 100 2.18 -13.44 -4.92
C ASP A 100 1.50 -14.61 -4.18
N ALA A 101 2.25 -15.41 -3.39
CA ALA A 101 1.67 -16.44 -2.54
C ALA A 101 0.76 -15.85 -1.42
N LEU A 102 1.14 -14.71 -0.83
CA LEU A 102 0.29 -13.99 0.13
C LEU A 102 -0.96 -13.42 -0.54
N LEU A 103 -0.81 -12.84 -1.73
CA LEU A 103 -1.93 -12.33 -2.52
C LEU A 103 -2.89 -13.45 -2.94
N ALA A 104 -2.37 -14.62 -3.33
CA ALA A 104 -3.18 -15.79 -3.66
C ALA A 104 -4.00 -16.28 -2.47
N ARG A 105 -3.43 -16.27 -1.26
CA ARG A 105 -4.17 -16.57 -0.02
C ARG A 105 -5.26 -15.55 0.25
N TYR A 106 -4.99 -14.27 0.05
CA TYR A 106 -5.98 -13.20 0.20
C TYR A 106 -7.13 -13.35 -0.81
N HIS A 107 -6.80 -13.60 -2.08
CA HIS A 107 -7.79 -13.84 -3.15
C HIS A 107 -8.67 -15.06 -2.85
N ALA A 108 -8.06 -16.18 -2.44
CA ALA A 108 -8.81 -17.37 -2.03
C ALA A 108 -9.76 -17.09 -0.85
N ALA A 109 -9.35 -16.26 0.11
CA ALA A 109 -10.20 -15.86 1.23
C ALA A 109 -11.37 -14.98 0.78
N LEU A 110 -11.17 -14.05 -0.17
CA LEU A 110 -12.25 -13.26 -0.76
C LEU A 110 -13.28 -14.16 -1.46
N VAL A 111 -12.81 -15.10 -2.29
CA VAL A 111 -13.68 -16.04 -3.02
C VAL A 111 -14.45 -16.94 -2.03
N ALA A 112 -13.77 -17.49 -1.02
CA ALA A 112 -14.41 -18.27 0.04
C ALA A 112 -15.43 -17.45 0.85
N GLY A 113 -15.20 -16.14 0.99
CA GLY A 113 -16.11 -15.17 1.59
C GLY A 113 -17.30 -14.77 0.70
N GLY A 114 -17.40 -15.30 -0.52
CA GLY A 114 -18.53 -15.09 -1.42
C GLY A 114 -18.33 -14.03 -2.50
N VAL A 115 -17.12 -13.47 -2.64
CA VAL A 115 -16.78 -12.62 -3.79
C VAL A 115 -16.80 -13.47 -5.06
N ARG A 116 -17.51 -12.98 -6.08
CA ARG A 116 -17.65 -13.62 -7.40
C ARG A 116 -17.18 -12.66 -8.49
N ASP A 117 -16.95 -13.20 -9.68
CA ASP A 117 -16.57 -12.42 -10.88
C ASP A 117 -15.29 -11.59 -10.70
N TYR A 118 -14.40 -12.03 -9.81
CA TYR A 118 -13.13 -11.38 -9.51
C TYR A 118 -11.96 -12.36 -9.72
N PRO A 119 -11.50 -12.56 -10.98
CA PRO A 119 -10.45 -13.52 -11.29
C PRO A 119 -9.09 -13.08 -10.77
N TRP A 120 -8.18 -14.03 -10.63
CA TRP A 120 -6.83 -13.81 -10.08
C TRP A 120 -6.06 -12.73 -10.83
N GLU A 121 -6.11 -12.75 -12.16
CA GLU A 121 -5.40 -11.81 -13.03
C GLU A 121 -5.89 -10.38 -12.83
N GLN A 122 -7.21 -10.20 -12.60
CA GLN A 122 -7.79 -8.90 -12.28
C GLN A 122 -7.33 -8.42 -10.90
N MET A 123 -7.28 -9.32 -9.92
CA MET A 123 -6.81 -8.98 -8.57
C MET A 123 -5.35 -8.53 -8.55
N LEU A 124 -4.48 -9.18 -9.33
CA LEU A 124 -3.09 -8.75 -9.49
C LEU A 124 -2.98 -7.38 -10.17
N ALA A 125 -3.74 -7.14 -11.24
CA ALA A 125 -3.75 -5.85 -11.92
C ALA A 125 -4.25 -4.72 -10.99
N ASP A 126 -5.30 -5.00 -10.22
CA ASP A 126 -5.85 -4.07 -9.23
C ASP A 126 -4.88 -3.82 -8.07
N TYR A 127 -4.10 -4.82 -7.65
CA TYR A 127 -3.03 -4.68 -6.66
C TYR A 127 -1.93 -3.73 -7.14
N ASP A 128 -1.49 -3.86 -8.40
CA ASP A 128 -0.51 -2.95 -9.00
C ASP A 128 -1.04 -1.51 -9.08
N GLU A 129 -2.33 -1.34 -9.41
CA GLU A 129 -2.98 -0.03 -9.38
C GLU A 129 -3.11 0.53 -7.96
N ALA A 130 -3.42 -0.32 -6.99
CA ALA A 130 -3.47 0.08 -5.59
C ALA A 130 -2.10 0.54 -5.07
N LEU A 131 -1.01 -0.16 -5.43
CA LEU A 131 0.36 0.27 -5.12
C LEU A 131 0.72 1.60 -5.77
N LEU A 132 0.36 1.78 -7.05
CA LEU A 132 0.60 3.05 -7.75
C LEU A 132 -0.12 4.21 -7.05
N LEU A 133 -1.41 4.03 -6.71
CA LEU A 133 -2.21 5.04 -6.01
C LEU A 133 -1.69 5.29 -4.58
N LEU A 134 -1.17 4.26 -3.90
CA LEU A 134 -0.54 4.40 -2.59
C LEU A 134 0.68 5.31 -2.67
N VAL A 135 1.59 5.08 -3.62
CA VAL A 135 2.76 5.93 -3.86
C VAL A 135 2.36 7.38 -4.12
N GLY A 136 1.34 7.59 -4.95
CA GLY A 136 0.81 8.93 -5.23
C GLY A 136 0.20 9.60 -4.00
N ARG A 137 -0.48 8.85 -3.12
CA ARG A 137 -1.00 9.40 -1.84
C ARG A 137 0.13 9.78 -0.90
N MET A 138 1.21 9.00 -0.84
CA MET A 138 2.31 9.27 0.08
C MET A 138 3.01 10.60 -0.17
N SER A 139 3.21 11.02 -1.42
CA SER A 139 3.81 12.33 -1.69
C SER A 139 2.91 13.51 -1.28
N THR A 140 1.63 13.24 -1.02
CA THR A 140 0.62 14.24 -0.64
C THR A 140 0.26 14.20 0.84
N LEU A 141 0.38 13.04 1.49
CA LEU A 141 0.26 12.91 2.92
C LEU A 141 1.50 13.53 3.56
N GLU A 142 1.29 14.45 4.50
CA GLU A 142 2.32 14.85 5.45
C GLU A 142 2.59 13.65 6.34
N LEU A 143 3.27 12.63 5.81
CA LEU A 143 3.55 11.39 6.49
C LEU A 143 4.44 11.72 7.68
N ILE A 144 3.72 11.98 8.77
CA ILE A 144 4.07 11.97 10.18
C ILE A 144 5.11 13.04 10.52
N ASP A 145 4.78 13.92 11.46
CA ASP A 145 5.78 14.74 12.11
C ASP A 145 6.78 13.78 12.75
N PHE A 146 7.94 13.68 12.11
CA PHE A 146 9.07 12.83 12.42
C PHE A 146 9.32 12.59 13.91
N GLY A 147 9.19 13.68 14.67
CA GLY A 147 10.05 13.89 15.83
C GLY A 147 11.52 13.73 15.41
N ASP A 148 12.37 13.53 16.41
CA ASP A 148 13.82 13.26 16.37
C ASP A 148 14.39 12.27 15.30
N ASP A 149 15.60 11.75 15.55
CA ASP A 149 16.33 10.80 14.69
C ASP A 149 15.54 9.50 14.39
N ARG A 150 14.65 9.07 15.29
CA ARG A 150 13.88 7.81 15.13
C ARG A 150 12.88 7.89 13.99
N GLY A 151 12.30 9.06 13.76
CA GLY A 151 11.35 9.23 12.68
C GLY A 151 12.00 9.21 11.30
N LEU A 152 13.24 9.67 11.18
CA LEU A 152 14.01 9.57 9.93
C LEU A 152 14.35 8.11 9.57
N GLU A 153 14.61 7.27 10.56
CA GLU A 153 14.83 5.83 10.38
C GLU A 153 13.55 5.12 9.92
N LEU A 154 12.40 5.46 10.50
CA LEU A 154 11.10 4.91 10.10
C LEU A 154 10.76 5.24 8.64
N VAL A 155 11.02 6.49 8.22
CA VAL A 155 10.86 6.89 6.81
C VAL A 155 11.77 6.09 5.89
N ASP A 156 13.03 5.86 6.27
CA ASP A 156 13.96 5.09 5.46
C ASP A 156 13.50 3.64 5.26
N VAL A 157 13.09 2.99 6.35
CA VAL A 157 12.54 1.63 6.30
C VAL A 157 11.32 1.59 5.38
N TRP A 158 10.38 2.52 5.55
CA TRP A 158 9.19 2.62 4.72
C TRP A 158 9.53 2.79 3.23
N LEU A 159 10.38 3.76 2.89
CA LEU A 159 10.78 4.02 1.51
C LEU A 159 11.48 2.82 0.86
N ARG A 160 12.32 2.09 1.61
CA ARG A 160 12.94 0.85 1.09
C ARG A 160 11.93 -0.25 0.82
N ARG A 161 10.96 -0.45 1.73
CA ARG A 161 9.89 -1.44 1.52
C ARG A 161 9.06 -1.11 0.29
N LEU A 162 8.67 0.15 0.16
CA LEU A 162 7.94 0.67 -1.01
C LEU A 162 8.72 0.51 -2.31
N ASP A 163 9.99 0.92 -2.35
CA ASP A 163 10.84 0.77 -3.52
C ASP A 163 10.91 -0.68 -3.99
N ALA A 164 11.05 -1.62 -3.06
CA ALA A 164 11.04 -3.04 -3.40
C ALA A 164 9.71 -3.47 -4.01
N ARG A 165 8.57 -3.06 -3.42
CA ARG A 165 7.24 -3.46 -3.90
C ARG A 165 6.86 -2.85 -5.24
N VAL A 166 7.27 -1.62 -5.56
CA VAL A 166 6.87 -0.96 -6.81
C VAL A 166 7.71 -1.37 -8.02
N ARG A 167 8.75 -2.21 -7.85
CA ARG A 167 9.56 -2.75 -8.96
C ARG A 167 8.76 -3.60 -9.94
N ARG A 168 7.68 -4.23 -9.48
CA ARG A 168 6.74 -4.96 -10.35
C ARG A 168 5.97 -4.05 -11.30
N ILE A 169 5.86 -2.76 -10.99
CA ILE A 169 5.14 -1.79 -11.82
C ILE A 169 6.08 -1.29 -12.93
N PRO A 170 5.80 -1.55 -14.21
CA PRO A 170 6.63 -1.05 -15.31
C PRO A 170 6.51 0.48 -15.42
N THR A 171 7.59 1.16 -15.82
CA THR A 171 7.65 2.62 -16.05
C THR A 171 7.48 3.01 -17.50
#